data_AF-A0A9D7G722-F1
#
_entry.id   AF-A0A9D7G722-F1
#
_cell.length_a   1.000
_cell.length_b   1.000
_cell.length_c   1.000
_cell.angle_alpha   90.00
_cell.angle_beta   90.00
_cell.angle_gamma   90.00
#
_symmetry.space_group_name_H-M   'P 1'
#
loop_
_entity.id
_entity.type
_entity.pdbx_description
1 polymer ?
#
loop_
_entity_poly.entity_id
_entity_poly.type
_entity_poly.pdbx_seq_one_letter_code
_entity_poly.pdbx_strand_id
1 'polypeptide(L)'
;MLRTLIGQRIIDNTGNMTVSPSRIEGNEGFCLPLGTDRFKFSSCDKLDWRFGEVVAAETNPLVSAQYGINNANSGYQIWWYNPNGGYSFKRFQSHNTTNSLPASPSRAAHFVINGWIGNQLQENVLYNMKVRARVNGTYSTWGPACNFTMNELRAQCPLAKLNDVPGSQYLSCDQSRNWGLGNIVSARPVSRVSASGVGTQNANRYQFRFRLPDESLVTVRTSSSYHLPLNWSVNPLVPGTTYLVDVRASFDNGATWCTDFIQPSVDPWGEICTLTINGGGNLVEESGNATGEQEARMQMYPNPNRGDQLFLSLSNVEEGVESINVDIYDSFGKRVAQRTIGVQDGFVNTTLDLNGELSAGVYMVSIAAGERAITERLVIQP
;
A
#
# COMPACT_ATOMS: atom_id res chain seq x y z
N MET A 1 20.15 -6.50 9.12
CA MET A 1 19.05 -6.02 9.98
C MET A 1 18.83 -6.98 11.15
N LEU A 2 18.54 -6.49 12.36
CA LEU A 2 18.13 -7.29 13.52
C LEU A 2 16.70 -6.95 13.95
N ARG A 3 15.88 -7.99 14.15
CA ARG A 3 14.47 -7.90 14.57
C ARG A 3 14.18 -8.89 15.72
N THR A 4 13.10 -8.64 16.46
CA THR A 4 12.52 -9.63 17.38
C THR A 4 11.80 -10.75 16.61
N LEU A 5 11.42 -11.83 17.29
CA LEU A 5 10.64 -12.94 16.71
C LEU A 5 9.28 -12.48 16.14
N ILE A 6 8.70 -11.41 16.70
CA ILE A 6 7.44 -10.82 16.22
C ILE A 6 7.68 -9.68 15.21
N GLY A 7 8.86 -9.60 14.60
CA GLY A 7 9.17 -8.69 13.50
C GLY A 7 9.51 -7.25 13.90
N GLN A 8 9.54 -6.89 15.19
CA GLN A 8 9.87 -5.53 15.62
C GLN A 8 11.36 -5.23 15.37
N ARG A 9 11.65 -4.10 14.70
CA ARG A 9 13.03 -3.67 14.38
C ARG A 9 13.79 -3.27 15.64
N ILE A 10 14.98 -3.83 15.84
CA ILE A 10 15.90 -3.46 16.92
C ILE A 10 16.98 -2.52 16.38
N ILE A 11 17.62 -2.89 15.28
CA ILE A 11 18.64 -2.10 14.59
C ILE A 11 18.65 -2.51 13.12
N ASP A 12 18.86 -1.55 12.24
CA ASP A 12 18.87 -1.73 10.80
C ASP A 12 19.99 -0.91 10.17
N ASN A 13 20.88 -1.62 9.49
CA ASN A 13 22.02 -1.06 8.76
C ASN A 13 22.04 -1.61 7.32
N THR A 14 20.89 -2.10 6.85
CA THR A 14 20.78 -2.72 5.53
C THR A 14 21.13 -1.70 4.46
N GLY A 15 21.99 -2.07 3.51
CA GLY A 15 22.46 -1.16 2.45
C GLY A 15 23.46 -0.08 2.88
N ASN A 16 23.87 -0.04 4.17
CA ASN A 16 24.78 0.99 4.70
C ASN A 16 25.87 0.41 5.64
N MET A 17 26.14 -0.90 5.54
CA MET A 17 27.16 -1.59 6.34
C MET A 17 28.56 -1.10 5.95
N THR A 18 29.16 -0.22 6.77
CA THR A 18 30.58 0.16 6.67
C THR A 18 31.44 -0.45 7.76
N VAL A 19 30.80 -1.00 8.81
CA VAL A 19 31.44 -1.79 9.87
C VAL A 19 30.68 -3.10 10.08
N SER A 20 31.38 -4.12 10.59
CA SER A 20 30.79 -5.39 11.00
C SER A 20 31.33 -5.81 12.39
N PRO A 21 30.45 -6.16 13.37
CA PRO A 21 28.99 -6.10 13.30
C PRO A 21 28.45 -4.66 13.39
N SER A 22 27.17 -4.47 13.06
CA SER A 22 26.43 -3.25 13.43
C SER A 22 26.47 -3.06 14.94
N ARG A 23 26.59 -1.80 15.38
CA ARG A 23 26.72 -1.46 16.79
C ARG A 23 26.09 -0.11 17.12
N ILE A 24 25.72 0.05 18.38
CA ILE A 24 25.34 1.34 18.97
C ILE A 24 26.55 1.86 19.75
N GLU A 25 26.86 3.14 19.60
CA GLU A 25 28.01 3.74 20.28
C GLU A 25 27.86 3.68 21.82
N GLY A 26 28.98 3.57 22.53
CA GLY A 26 28.99 3.57 24.00
C GLY A 26 28.48 2.29 24.66
N ASN A 27 28.41 1.16 23.93
CA ASN A 27 27.85 -0.11 24.40
C ASN A 27 26.42 0.02 24.95
N GLU A 28 25.66 1.00 24.45
CA GLU A 28 24.28 1.19 24.85
C GLU A 28 23.39 0.06 24.27
N GLY A 29 22.59 -0.56 25.14
CA GLY A 29 21.74 -1.70 24.80
C GLY A 29 20.26 -1.36 24.58
N PHE A 30 19.45 -2.40 24.45
CA PHE A 30 17.99 -2.35 24.41
C PHE A 30 17.42 -3.37 25.39
N CYS A 31 16.20 -3.12 25.88
CA CYS A 31 15.48 -4.07 26.71
C CYS A 31 14.57 -4.94 25.84
N LEU A 32 14.43 -6.21 26.20
CA LEU A 32 13.41 -7.10 25.66
C LEU A 32 12.44 -7.48 26.80
N PRO A 33 11.11 -7.47 26.58
CA PRO A 33 10.43 -7.08 25.35
C PRO A 33 10.59 -5.58 25.03
N LEU A 34 10.51 -5.22 23.75
CA LEU A 34 10.47 -3.82 23.33
C LEU A 34 9.18 -3.15 23.80
N GLY A 35 9.24 -1.84 24.00
CA GLY A 35 8.09 -1.00 24.34
C GLY A 35 7.11 -0.83 23.17
N THR A 36 5.96 -0.24 23.49
CA THR A 36 4.86 -0.01 22.53
C THR A 36 4.90 1.37 21.88
N ASP A 37 5.61 2.33 22.48
CA ASP A 37 5.76 3.67 21.92
C ASP A 37 6.45 3.59 20.56
N ARG A 38 5.94 4.31 19.56
CA ARG A 38 6.45 4.25 18.19
C ARG A 38 6.29 5.58 17.48
N PHE A 39 7.04 5.76 16.41
CA PHE A 39 6.84 6.90 15.51
C PHE A 39 5.53 6.77 14.74
N LYS A 40 4.93 7.91 14.38
CA LYS A 40 3.87 7.94 13.39
C LYS A 40 4.38 7.27 12.12
N PHE A 41 3.49 6.60 11.39
CA PHE A 41 3.89 5.89 10.17
C PHE A 41 4.58 6.82 9.16
N SER A 42 4.12 8.07 9.04
CA SER A 42 4.74 9.08 8.15
C SER A 42 6.11 9.57 8.62
N SER A 43 6.48 9.33 9.88
CA SER A 43 7.79 9.68 10.44
C SER A 43 8.75 8.47 10.49
N CYS A 44 8.25 7.24 10.50
CA CYS A 44 9.09 6.05 10.49
C CYS A 44 9.62 5.75 9.09
N ASP A 45 10.88 5.34 8.99
CA ASP A 45 11.54 4.91 7.73
C ASP A 45 11.55 5.98 6.63
N LYS A 46 11.46 7.25 7.02
CA LYS A 46 11.65 8.40 6.12
C LYS A 46 13.14 8.74 6.01
N LEU A 47 13.65 8.84 4.78
CA LEU A 47 15.09 8.99 4.47
C LEU A 47 15.44 10.33 3.80
N ASP A 48 14.46 11.21 3.68
CA ASP A 48 14.52 12.49 2.98
C ASP A 48 14.08 13.63 3.91
N TRP A 49 14.53 13.57 5.17
CA TRP A 49 14.27 14.63 6.13
C TRP A 49 15.08 15.88 5.79
N ARG A 50 14.51 17.04 6.11
CA ARG A 50 15.19 18.34 6.03
C ARG A 50 15.40 18.94 7.41
N PHE A 51 16.32 19.89 7.49
CA PHE A 51 16.47 20.70 8.69
C PHE A 51 15.15 21.38 9.08
N GLY A 52 14.83 21.38 10.37
CA GLY A 52 13.63 22.05 10.89
C GLY A 52 12.31 21.32 10.62
N GLU A 53 12.30 20.18 9.93
CA GLU A 53 11.10 19.34 9.84
C GLU A 53 10.78 18.68 11.19
N VAL A 54 9.55 18.17 11.32
CA VAL A 54 9.05 17.61 12.57
C VAL A 54 8.94 16.10 12.48
N VAL A 55 9.72 15.40 13.32
CA VAL A 55 9.52 13.98 13.61
C VAL A 55 8.42 13.85 14.66
N ALA A 56 7.43 13.00 14.42
CA ALA A 56 6.31 12.82 15.32
C ALA A 56 6.17 11.38 15.82
N ALA A 57 5.96 11.23 17.13
CA ALA A 57 5.57 9.98 17.76
C ALA A 57 4.04 9.81 17.82
N GLU A 58 3.58 8.56 17.89
CA GLU A 58 2.21 8.26 18.27
C GLU A 58 1.95 8.76 19.69
N THR A 59 0.76 9.32 19.92
CA THR A 59 0.41 9.86 21.24
C THR A 59 0.14 8.73 22.22
N ASN A 60 0.94 8.66 23.28
CA ASN A 60 0.72 7.78 24.41
C ASN A 60 -0.34 8.40 25.36
N PRO A 61 -1.48 7.73 25.59
CA PRO A 61 -2.55 8.27 26.43
C PRO A 61 -2.11 8.61 27.86
N LEU A 62 -1.16 7.85 28.43
CA LEU A 62 -0.65 8.11 29.78
C LEU A 62 0.20 9.38 29.83
N VAL A 63 0.96 9.68 28.76
CA VAL A 63 1.69 10.95 28.65
C VAL A 63 0.71 12.10 28.47
N SER A 64 -0.28 11.95 27.59
CA SER A 64 -1.29 12.99 27.35
C SER A 64 -2.12 13.29 28.59
N ALA A 65 -2.44 12.28 29.42
CA ALA A 65 -3.13 12.47 30.69
C ALA A 65 -2.33 13.31 31.72
N GLN A 66 -1.02 13.45 31.56
CA GLN A 66 -0.18 14.28 32.43
C GLN A 66 -0.11 15.76 31.98
N TYR A 67 -0.72 16.10 30.85
CA TYR A 67 -0.73 17.48 30.35
C TYR A 67 -1.55 18.38 31.28
N GLY A 68 -0.92 19.45 31.77
CA GLY A 68 -1.46 20.34 32.81
C GLY A 68 -1.24 19.86 34.25
N ILE A 69 -0.71 18.64 34.45
CA ILE A 69 -0.52 18.02 35.76
C ILE A 69 0.97 17.92 36.11
N ASN A 70 1.75 17.19 35.29
CA ASN A 70 3.20 17.06 35.47
C ASN A 70 3.93 17.30 34.15
N ASN A 71 3.91 18.56 33.72
CA ASN A 71 4.43 18.94 32.40
C ASN A 71 5.95 18.84 32.28
N ALA A 72 6.69 19.07 33.35
CA ALA A 72 8.15 19.07 33.32
C ALA A 72 8.71 17.65 33.17
N ASN A 73 8.04 16.65 33.76
CA ASN A 73 8.55 15.28 33.84
C ASN A 73 7.77 14.28 32.98
N SER A 74 6.81 14.75 32.18
CA SER A 74 6.04 13.91 31.27
C SER A 74 6.21 14.36 29.83
N GLY A 75 6.45 13.39 28.94
CA GLY A 75 6.75 13.65 27.53
C GLY A 75 7.37 12.44 26.85
N TYR A 76 8.25 12.68 25.89
CA TYR A 76 8.86 11.65 25.06
C TYR A 76 10.37 11.82 25.04
N GLN A 77 11.10 10.72 24.95
CA GLN A 77 12.52 10.73 24.64
C GLN A 77 12.75 10.01 23.33
N ILE A 78 13.44 10.66 22.40
CA ILE A 78 13.93 10.03 21.18
C ILE A 78 15.42 9.75 21.34
N TRP A 79 15.84 8.61 20.83
CA TRP A 79 17.22 8.20 20.72
C TRP A 79 17.59 8.07 19.26
N TRP A 80 18.60 8.82 18.81
CA TRP A 80 19.23 8.65 17.51
C TRP A 80 20.60 8.02 17.67
N TYR A 81 20.92 7.05 16.83
CA TYR A 81 22.22 6.42 16.82
C TYR A 81 22.59 5.97 15.41
N ASN A 82 23.87 6.11 15.06
CA ASN A 82 24.40 5.55 13.82
C ASN A 82 24.56 4.04 14.01
N PRO A 83 23.95 3.19 13.18
CA PRO A 83 24.05 1.74 13.31
C PRO A 83 25.45 1.18 12.97
N ASN A 84 26.37 2.03 12.49
CA ASN A 84 27.81 1.75 12.37
C ASN A 84 28.64 2.19 13.62
N GLY A 85 27.99 2.71 14.67
CA GLY A 85 28.66 3.31 15.83
C GLY A 85 29.20 4.72 15.59
N GLY A 86 30.01 5.23 16.52
CA GLY A 86 30.64 6.55 16.49
C GLY A 86 29.73 7.72 16.86
N TYR A 87 28.40 7.53 16.87
CA TYR A 87 27.45 8.59 17.20
C TYR A 87 26.17 8.03 17.83
N SER A 88 25.82 8.52 19.01
CA SER A 88 24.61 8.15 19.76
C SER A 88 24.21 9.29 20.70
N PHE A 89 22.95 9.72 20.68
CA PHE A 89 22.44 10.67 21.66
C PHE A 89 20.93 10.57 21.87
N LYS A 90 20.47 11.00 23.04
CA LYS A 90 19.06 10.98 23.45
C LYS A 90 18.57 12.39 23.70
N ARG A 91 17.35 12.70 23.28
CA ARG A 91 16.71 14.00 23.52
C ARG A 91 15.34 13.80 24.14
N PHE A 92 15.13 14.42 25.29
CA PHE A 92 13.84 14.44 25.98
C PHE A 92 13.11 15.75 25.65
N GLN A 93 11.82 15.63 25.33
CA GLN A 93 10.91 16.74 25.16
C GLN A 93 9.70 16.52 26.07
N SER A 94 9.46 17.48 26.97
CA SER A 94 8.35 17.42 27.91
C SER A 94 7.19 18.30 27.44
N HIS A 95 6.06 18.24 28.13
CA HIS A 95 4.95 19.15 27.85
C HIS A 95 5.31 20.63 28.09
N ASN A 96 6.33 20.92 28.90
CA ASN A 96 6.84 22.29 29.07
C ASN A 96 7.69 22.79 27.89
N THR A 97 8.15 21.90 27.01
CA THR A 97 8.98 22.32 25.87
C THR A 97 8.15 23.07 24.84
N THR A 98 8.63 24.25 24.45
CA THR A 98 8.12 25.01 23.32
C THR A 98 8.85 24.58 22.04
N ASN A 99 8.09 24.21 21.00
CA ASN A 99 8.61 23.70 19.73
C ASN A 99 7.86 24.31 18.53
N SER A 100 7.43 25.57 18.66
CA SER A 100 6.65 26.33 17.65
C SER A 100 5.26 25.77 17.32
N LEU A 101 4.82 24.70 18.00
CA LEU A 101 3.44 24.20 17.92
C LEU A 101 2.59 24.73 19.10
N PRO A 102 1.26 24.90 18.91
CA PRO A 102 0.35 25.26 19.98
C PRO A 102 0.42 24.27 21.15
N ALA A 103 0.27 24.78 22.36
CA ALA A 103 0.27 23.94 23.56
C ALA A 103 -0.90 22.95 23.54
N SER A 104 -0.59 21.66 23.64
CA SER A 104 -1.59 20.59 23.61
C SER A 104 -1.04 19.32 24.28
N PRO A 105 -1.92 18.37 24.66
CA PRO A 105 -1.50 17.05 25.17
C PRO A 105 -0.67 16.20 24.21
N SER A 106 -0.55 16.58 22.94
CA SER A 106 0.22 15.88 21.91
C SER A 106 1.48 16.63 21.47
N ARG A 107 1.65 17.91 21.85
CA ARG A 107 2.79 18.74 21.43
C ARG A 107 4.13 18.10 21.77
N ALA A 108 4.26 17.51 22.95
CA ALA A 108 5.50 16.86 23.40
C ALA A 108 5.96 15.71 22.48
N ALA A 109 5.05 15.11 21.69
CA ALA A 109 5.37 14.02 20.76
C ALA A 109 6.05 14.48 19.46
N HIS A 110 6.23 15.80 19.24
CA HIS A 110 6.68 16.38 17.98
C HIS A 110 8.05 17.06 18.13
N PHE A 111 9.10 16.52 17.51
CA PHE A 111 10.47 17.02 17.64
C PHE A 111 10.91 17.71 16.35
N VAL A 112 11.29 18.98 16.47
CA VAL A 112 11.88 19.75 15.36
C VAL A 112 13.32 19.28 15.15
N ILE A 113 13.61 18.67 14.01
CA ILE A 113 14.93 18.14 13.63
C ILE A 113 15.97 19.25 13.66
N ASN A 114 17.05 19.02 14.40
CA ASN A 114 18.15 19.96 14.60
C ASN A 114 17.70 21.36 15.08
N GLY A 115 16.49 21.49 15.63
CA GLY A 115 16.00 22.70 16.32
C GLY A 115 16.68 22.92 17.68
N TRP A 116 17.92 22.47 17.82
CA TRP A 116 18.65 22.37 19.07
C TRP A 116 20.14 22.62 18.94
N ILE A 117 20.78 22.89 20.09
CA ILE A 117 22.21 23.17 20.18
C ILE A 117 22.96 21.87 20.57
N GLY A 118 24.07 21.60 19.89
CA GLY A 118 24.93 20.43 20.10
C GLY A 118 24.34 19.13 19.55
N ASN A 119 25.18 18.13 19.26
CA ASN A 119 24.75 16.82 18.73
C ASN A 119 23.73 16.96 17.58
N GLN A 120 24.09 17.75 16.57
CA GLN A 120 23.27 17.89 15.37
C GLN A 120 23.38 16.61 14.53
N LEU A 121 22.25 16.17 14.00
CA LEU A 121 22.18 15.10 13.01
C LEU A 121 22.82 15.61 11.71
N GLN A 122 23.65 14.78 11.09
CA GLN A 122 24.40 15.12 9.88
C GLN A 122 23.63 14.69 8.64
N GLU A 123 23.79 15.45 7.55
CA GLU A 123 23.23 15.09 6.25
C GLU A 123 23.90 13.84 5.68
N ASN A 124 23.14 13.03 4.94
CA ASN A 124 23.58 11.80 4.28
C ASN A 124 24.14 10.72 5.20
N VAL A 125 23.81 10.79 6.50
CA VAL A 125 24.13 9.74 7.47
C VAL A 125 22.86 8.96 7.83
N LEU A 126 22.91 7.64 7.65
CA LEU A 126 21.85 6.75 8.15
C LEU A 126 21.91 6.72 9.68
N TYR A 127 20.81 7.10 10.30
CA TYR A 127 20.56 6.88 11.72
C TYR A 127 19.42 5.90 11.89
N ASN A 128 19.44 5.20 13.02
CA ASN A 128 18.25 4.59 13.57
C ASN A 128 17.72 5.50 14.66
N MET A 129 16.39 5.58 14.74
CA MET A 129 15.72 6.29 15.81
C MET A 129 14.72 5.40 16.55
N LYS A 130 14.64 5.58 17.87
CA LYS A 130 13.65 4.94 18.75
C LYS A 130 13.00 5.99 19.64
N VAL A 131 11.77 5.74 20.07
CA VAL A 131 11.06 6.60 21.02
C VAL A 131 10.60 5.81 22.24
N ARG A 132 10.51 6.49 23.37
CA ARG A 132 9.85 6.01 24.58
C ARG A 132 9.13 7.15 25.28
N ALA A 133 8.04 6.83 25.96
CA ALA A 133 7.37 7.75 26.87
C ALA A 133 8.18 7.95 28.16
N ARG A 134 7.99 9.12 28.76
CA ARG A 134 8.28 9.38 30.18
C ARG A 134 6.99 9.85 30.82
N VAL A 135 6.55 9.19 31.89
CA VAL A 135 5.32 9.53 32.61
C VAL A 135 5.70 9.81 34.05
N ASN A 136 5.41 11.03 34.53
CA ASN A 136 5.70 11.43 35.91
C ASN A 136 7.14 11.09 36.34
N GLY A 137 8.13 11.37 35.47
CA GLY A 137 9.54 11.11 35.75
C GLY A 137 10.04 9.70 35.41
N THR A 138 9.16 8.73 35.22
CA THR A 138 9.50 7.33 34.93
C THR A 138 9.53 7.04 33.44
N TYR A 139 10.62 6.45 32.94
CA TYR A 139 10.76 6.09 31.52
C TYR A 139 10.17 4.71 31.23
N SER A 140 9.45 4.61 30.11
CA SER A 140 9.05 3.33 29.52
C SER A 140 10.24 2.61 28.88
N THR A 141 10.03 1.35 28.47
CA THR A 141 10.95 0.62 27.60
C THR A 141 11.00 1.25 26.20
N TRP A 142 12.14 1.08 25.52
CA TRP A 142 12.31 1.61 24.15
C TRP A 142 11.44 0.86 23.15
N GLY A 143 10.74 1.60 22.30
CA GLY A 143 10.00 1.06 21.17
C GLY A 143 10.87 0.50 20.04
N PRO A 144 10.23 -0.02 18.97
CA PRO A 144 10.92 -0.45 17.76
C PRO A 144 11.66 0.69 17.08
N ALA A 145 12.74 0.36 16.38
CA ALA A 145 13.54 1.31 15.63
C ALA A 145 12.90 1.66 14.27
N CYS A 146 13.21 2.86 13.79
CA CYS A 146 12.95 3.33 12.44
C CYS A 146 14.25 3.84 11.82
N ASN A 147 14.40 3.72 10.50
CA ASN A 147 15.46 4.41 9.78
C ASN A 147 15.14 5.90 9.68
N PHE A 148 16.20 6.70 9.67
CA PHE A 148 16.15 8.15 9.58
C PHE A 148 17.37 8.62 8.80
N THR A 149 17.17 9.49 7.82
CA THR A 149 18.27 10.17 7.13
C THR A 149 17.84 11.59 6.78
N MET A 150 18.72 12.55 7.06
CA MET A 150 18.61 13.90 6.51
C MET A 150 19.23 13.89 5.11
N ASN A 151 18.46 14.31 4.11
CA ASN A 151 18.92 14.36 2.73
C ASN A 151 18.10 15.42 1.98
N GLU A 152 18.64 16.63 1.86
CA GLU A 152 17.92 17.75 1.25
C GLU A 152 17.75 17.55 -0.26
N LEU A 153 18.74 16.94 -0.91
CA LEU A 153 18.66 16.62 -2.33
C LEU A 153 17.54 15.62 -2.61
N ARG A 154 17.42 14.58 -1.78
CA ARG A 154 16.32 13.61 -1.88
C ARG A 154 14.98 14.25 -1.56
N ALA A 155 14.92 15.18 -0.62
CA ALA A 155 13.69 15.90 -0.29
C ALA A 155 13.20 16.82 -1.44
N GLN A 156 14.06 17.18 -2.40
CA GLN A 156 13.66 17.86 -3.64
C GLN A 156 13.12 16.91 -4.70
N CYS A 157 13.39 15.61 -4.56
CA CYS A 157 12.80 14.57 -5.40
C CYS A 157 12.42 13.32 -4.58
N PRO A 158 11.40 13.42 -3.71
CA PRO A 158 11.01 12.35 -2.81
C PRO A 158 10.56 11.11 -3.59
N LEU A 159 10.92 9.92 -3.10
CA LEU A 159 10.40 8.67 -3.66
C LEU A 159 8.92 8.51 -3.31
N ALA A 160 8.11 8.24 -4.33
CA ALA A 160 6.72 7.87 -4.14
C ALA A 160 6.61 6.35 -3.94
N LYS A 161 5.50 5.91 -3.37
CA LYS A 161 5.12 4.50 -3.27
C LYS A 161 3.61 4.38 -3.17
N LEU A 162 3.09 3.15 -3.29
CA LEU A 162 1.69 2.90 -2.95
C LEU A 162 1.41 3.31 -1.51
N ASN A 163 0.19 3.80 -1.27
CA ASN A 163 -0.21 4.18 0.07
C ASN A 163 -0.33 2.93 0.95
N ASP A 164 0.54 2.85 1.96
CA ASP A 164 0.68 1.79 2.97
C ASP A 164 0.35 2.31 4.38
N VAL A 165 -0.25 3.50 4.51
CA VAL A 165 -0.62 4.06 5.83
C VAL A 165 -1.78 3.25 6.43
N PRO A 166 -1.59 2.55 7.56
CA PRO A 166 -2.66 1.78 8.18
C PRO A 166 -3.83 2.69 8.59
N GLY A 167 -5.06 2.23 8.34
CA GLY A 167 -6.28 3.00 8.63
C GLY A 167 -6.58 4.14 7.64
N SER A 168 -5.76 4.34 6.62
CA SER A 168 -6.09 5.27 5.53
C SER A 168 -7.23 4.72 4.68
N GLN A 169 -8.25 5.53 4.38
CA GLN A 169 -9.29 5.19 3.40
C GLN A 169 -8.72 4.91 2.00
N TYR A 170 -7.51 5.41 1.71
CA TYR A 170 -6.82 5.24 0.44
C TYR A 170 -5.67 4.22 0.53
N LEU A 171 -5.59 3.43 1.60
CA LEU A 171 -4.63 2.33 1.73
C LEU A 171 -4.71 1.46 0.47
N SER A 172 -3.60 1.19 -0.19
CA SER A 172 -3.54 0.50 -1.49
C SER A 172 -2.45 -0.56 -1.56
N CYS A 173 -1.41 -0.41 -0.76
CA CYS A 173 -0.34 -1.39 -0.62
C CYS A 173 -0.85 -2.63 0.14
N ASP A 174 -0.53 -3.81 -0.39
CA ASP A 174 -0.95 -5.12 0.10
C ASP A 174 -2.47 -5.25 0.22
N GLN A 175 -3.19 -4.54 -0.65
CA GLN A 175 -4.65 -4.55 -0.71
C GLN A 175 -5.15 -5.32 -1.93
N SER A 176 -6.42 -5.70 -1.85
CA SER A 176 -7.20 -6.17 -2.98
C SER A 176 -8.13 -5.06 -3.49
N ARG A 177 -8.25 -4.91 -4.81
CA ARG A 177 -9.11 -3.89 -5.45
C ARG A 177 -9.89 -4.48 -6.61
N ASN A 178 -11.17 -4.13 -6.70
CA ASN A 178 -11.98 -4.53 -7.86
C ASN A 178 -11.53 -3.73 -9.08
N TRP A 179 -11.55 -4.39 -10.24
CA TRP A 179 -11.46 -3.70 -11.51
C TRP A 179 -12.80 -3.03 -11.84
N GLY A 180 -12.78 -1.81 -12.39
CA GLY A 180 -13.98 -1.13 -12.88
C GLY A 180 -14.17 0.28 -12.34
N LEU A 181 -15.25 0.92 -12.78
CA LEU A 181 -15.63 2.28 -12.40
C LEU A 181 -15.76 2.41 -10.87
N GLY A 182 -15.32 3.53 -10.33
CA GLY A 182 -15.34 3.81 -8.88
C GLY A 182 -14.17 3.22 -8.10
N ASN A 183 -13.41 2.28 -8.66
CA ASN A 183 -12.24 1.72 -7.99
C ASN A 183 -10.97 2.52 -8.28
N ILE A 184 -10.17 2.73 -7.24
CA ILE A 184 -8.92 3.47 -7.31
C ILE A 184 -7.78 2.73 -6.60
N VAL A 185 -6.58 2.93 -7.13
CA VAL A 185 -5.32 2.68 -6.42
C VAL A 185 -4.67 4.03 -6.12
N SER A 186 -4.09 4.18 -4.93
CA SER A 186 -3.56 5.46 -4.47
C SER A 186 -2.10 5.34 -4.03
N ALA A 187 -1.31 6.32 -4.44
CA ALA A 187 0.05 6.53 -3.95
C ALA A 187 0.04 7.36 -2.67
N ARG A 188 1.17 7.37 -1.96
CA ARG A 188 1.44 8.43 -0.98
C ARG A 188 1.61 9.76 -1.71
N PRO A 189 0.86 10.80 -1.33
CA PRO A 189 1.13 12.13 -1.86
C PRO A 189 2.51 12.58 -1.38
N VAL A 190 3.32 13.10 -2.31
CA VAL A 190 4.65 13.64 -2.02
C VAL A 190 4.73 15.12 -2.40
N SER A 191 5.59 15.84 -1.69
CA SER A 191 5.79 17.27 -1.87
C SER A 191 7.25 17.66 -1.63
N ARG A 192 7.64 18.83 -2.13
CA ARG A 192 8.99 19.41 -1.98
C ARG A 192 8.91 20.90 -1.65
N VAL A 193 10.02 21.53 -1.27
CA VAL A 193 10.06 23.00 -1.21
C VAL A 193 9.89 23.55 -2.63
N SER A 194 9.14 24.63 -2.79
CA SER A 194 9.00 25.28 -4.10
C SER A 194 10.35 25.77 -4.64
N ALA A 195 10.44 26.01 -5.95
CA ALA A 195 11.66 26.55 -6.57
C ALA A 195 12.06 27.94 -6.02
N SER A 196 11.13 28.70 -5.43
CA SER A 196 11.42 29.99 -4.79
C SER A 196 12.02 29.85 -3.39
N GLY A 197 12.17 28.62 -2.87
CA GLY A 197 12.63 28.35 -1.52
C GLY A 197 11.57 28.60 -0.44
N VAL A 198 10.37 29.03 -0.82
CA VAL A 198 9.29 29.38 0.12
C VAL A 198 8.02 28.61 -0.22
N GLY A 199 7.48 27.90 0.77
CA GLY A 199 6.27 27.11 0.63
C GLY A 199 6.51 25.72 0.05
N THR A 200 5.41 24.99 -0.16
CA THR A 200 5.43 23.59 -0.56
C THR A 200 4.85 23.44 -1.96
N GLN A 201 5.56 22.73 -2.84
CA GLN A 201 5.07 22.27 -4.12
C GLN A 201 4.64 20.81 -4.00
N ASN A 202 3.39 20.49 -4.31
CA ASN A 202 2.92 19.10 -4.41
C ASN A 202 3.25 18.53 -5.79
N ALA A 203 3.50 17.21 -5.86
CA ALA A 203 3.62 16.55 -7.15
C ALA A 203 2.30 16.63 -7.93
N ASN A 204 2.40 16.86 -9.24
CA ASN A 204 1.28 17.10 -10.15
C ASN A 204 1.05 15.97 -11.16
N ARG A 205 1.93 14.97 -11.16
CA ARG A 205 1.80 13.74 -11.94
C ARG A 205 2.35 12.57 -11.14
N TYR A 206 1.71 11.42 -11.32
CA TYR A 206 2.13 10.14 -10.75
C TYR A 206 2.13 9.08 -11.85
N GLN A 207 3.13 8.23 -11.84
CA GLN A 207 3.19 7.05 -12.67
C GLN A 207 3.17 5.82 -11.79
N PHE A 208 2.31 4.87 -12.16
CA PHE A 208 2.15 3.58 -11.52
C PHE A 208 2.57 2.52 -12.52
N ARG A 209 3.48 1.65 -12.11
CA ARG A 209 3.91 0.53 -12.93
C ARG A 209 3.52 -0.76 -12.24
N PHE A 210 2.77 -1.57 -12.97
CA PHE A 210 2.29 -2.88 -12.57
C PHE A 210 3.12 -3.93 -13.30
N ARG A 211 3.67 -4.88 -12.55
CA ARG A 211 4.51 -5.95 -13.06
C ARG A 211 4.04 -7.28 -12.48
N LEU A 212 4.23 -8.34 -13.24
CA LEU A 212 4.14 -9.69 -12.71
C LEU A 212 5.54 -10.15 -12.32
N PRO A 213 5.69 -10.92 -11.23
CA PRO A 213 6.99 -11.41 -10.78
C PRO A 213 7.76 -12.16 -11.88
N ASP A 214 7.05 -12.89 -12.75
CA ASP A 214 7.64 -13.87 -13.68
C ASP A 214 7.29 -13.61 -15.16
N GLU A 215 6.76 -12.44 -15.52
CA GLU A 215 6.43 -12.10 -16.91
C GLU A 215 7.03 -10.77 -17.37
N SER A 216 7.29 -10.67 -18.68
CA SER A 216 7.75 -9.43 -19.33
C SER A 216 6.65 -8.37 -19.48
N LEU A 217 5.42 -8.65 -19.04
CA LEU A 217 4.30 -7.73 -19.17
C LEU A 217 4.38 -6.63 -18.12
N VAL A 218 4.66 -5.41 -18.57
CA VAL A 218 4.73 -4.20 -17.75
C VAL A 218 3.64 -3.24 -18.19
N THR A 219 2.71 -2.93 -17.29
CA THR A 219 1.71 -1.89 -17.54
C THR A 219 2.10 -0.62 -16.79
N VAL A 220 2.28 0.49 -17.51
CA VAL A 220 2.54 1.81 -16.91
C VAL A 220 1.35 2.73 -17.15
N ARG A 221 0.87 3.36 -16.08
CA ARG A 221 -0.21 4.35 -16.14
C ARG A 221 0.22 5.65 -15.51
N THR A 222 -0.16 6.74 -16.16
CA THR A 222 0.08 8.10 -15.65
C THR A 222 -1.24 8.69 -15.17
N SER A 223 -1.22 9.32 -13.99
CA SER A 223 -2.33 10.07 -13.42
C SER A 223 -1.92 11.51 -13.15
N SER A 224 -2.90 12.42 -13.19
CA SER A 224 -2.78 13.82 -12.78
C SER A 224 -2.82 14.03 -11.26
N SER A 225 -3.13 12.98 -10.50
CA SER A 225 -3.16 12.99 -9.04
C SER A 225 -2.48 11.75 -8.49
N TYR A 226 -2.36 11.66 -7.16
CA TYR A 226 -1.89 10.46 -6.48
C TYR A 226 -2.93 9.32 -6.49
N HIS A 227 -4.12 9.53 -7.08
CA HIS A 227 -5.10 8.48 -7.34
C HIS A 227 -5.06 8.05 -8.80
N LEU A 228 -5.12 6.75 -9.05
CA LEU A 228 -5.27 6.15 -10.37
C LEU A 228 -6.56 5.32 -10.40
N PRO A 229 -7.55 5.72 -11.22
CA PRO A 229 -8.74 4.89 -11.48
C PRO A 229 -8.38 3.57 -12.16
N LEU A 230 -9.03 2.48 -11.74
CA LEU A 230 -8.81 1.12 -12.25
C LEU A 230 -9.84 0.75 -13.33
N ASN A 231 -9.92 1.53 -14.40
CA ASN A 231 -10.99 1.42 -15.41
C ASN A 231 -10.55 1.72 -16.86
N TRP A 232 -9.28 1.52 -17.21
CA TRP A 232 -8.79 1.80 -18.57
C TRP A 232 -9.04 0.64 -19.55
N SER A 233 -9.31 0.93 -20.83
CA SER A 233 -9.73 -0.08 -21.80
C SER A 233 -8.59 -0.84 -22.51
N VAL A 234 -7.46 -0.18 -22.74
CA VAL A 234 -6.31 -0.78 -23.46
C VAL A 234 -5.42 -1.50 -22.47
N ASN A 235 -5.13 -2.79 -22.63
CA ASN A 235 -4.31 -3.59 -21.69
C ASN A 235 -4.76 -3.39 -20.22
N PRO A 236 -6.01 -3.77 -19.88
CA PRO A 236 -6.49 -3.75 -18.51
C PRO A 236 -5.68 -4.70 -17.63
N LEU A 237 -5.68 -4.46 -16.32
CA LEU A 237 -5.12 -5.46 -15.39
C LEU A 237 -6.04 -6.68 -15.37
N VAL A 238 -5.42 -7.85 -15.20
CA VAL A 238 -6.10 -9.14 -15.19
C VAL A 238 -6.65 -9.38 -13.79
N PRO A 239 -7.97 -9.60 -13.65
CA PRO A 239 -8.54 -9.96 -12.36
C PRO A 239 -8.06 -11.33 -11.87
N GLY A 240 -8.03 -11.53 -10.55
CA GLY A 240 -7.43 -12.68 -9.88
C GLY A 240 -5.91 -12.61 -9.74
N THR A 241 -5.27 -11.55 -10.24
CA THR A 241 -3.81 -11.45 -10.32
C THR A 241 -3.24 -10.49 -9.29
N THR A 242 -2.10 -10.86 -8.70
CA THR A 242 -1.33 -9.99 -7.79
C THR A 242 -0.14 -9.38 -8.52
N TYR A 243 -0.13 -8.05 -8.58
CA TYR A 243 0.91 -7.27 -9.24
C TYR A 243 1.93 -6.74 -8.23
N LEU A 244 3.19 -6.72 -8.63
CA LEU A 244 4.20 -5.85 -8.04
C LEU A 244 3.99 -4.44 -8.59
N VAL A 245 3.73 -3.49 -7.69
CA VAL A 245 3.42 -2.11 -8.04
C VAL A 245 4.44 -1.19 -7.41
N ASP A 246 5.05 -0.35 -8.23
CA ASP A 246 5.87 0.77 -7.79
C ASP A 246 5.38 2.06 -8.42
N VAL A 247 5.70 3.17 -7.75
CA VAL A 247 5.19 4.49 -8.09
C VAL A 247 6.34 5.48 -8.18
N ARG A 248 6.23 6.43 -9.10
CA ARG A 248 7.08 7.62 -9.13
C ARG A 248 6.25 8.87 -9.33
N ALA A 249 6.74 9.98 -8.78
CA ALA A 249 6.07 11.28 -8.82
C ALA A 249 6.83 12.28 -9.67
N SER A 250 6.12 13.27 -10.19
CA SER A 250 6.67 14.36 -10.99
C SER A 250 6.10 15.69 -10.54
N PHE A 251 6.92 16.72 -10.66
CA PHE A 251 6.63 18.10 -10.24
C PHE A 251 6.57 19.07 -11.44
N ASP A 252 6.74 18.58 -12.66
CA ASP A 252 6.88 19.34 -13.90
C ASP A 252 6.00 18.79 -15.03
N ASN A 253 4.79 18.33 -14.67
CA ASN A 253 3.80 17.78 -15.59
C ASN A 253 4.26 16.50 -16.32
N GLY A 254 5.18 15.74 -15.72
CA GLY A 254 5.65 14.45 -16.23
C GLY A 254 6.88 14.54 -17.12
N ALA A 255 7.53 15.71 -17.20
CA ALA A 255 8.77 15.89 -17.96
C ALA A 255 9.95 15.17 -17.28
N THR A 256 10.03 15.23 -15.95
CA THR A 256 10.98 14.47 -15.13
C THR A 256 10.27 13.74 -14.01
N TRP A 257 10.88 12.65 -13.53
CA TRP A 257 10.33 11.78 -12.50
C TRP A 257 11.32 11.63 -11.35
N CYS A 258 10.80 11.64 -10.12
CA CYS A 258 11.59 11.36 -8.93
C CYS A 258 11.86 9.88 -8.81
N THR A 259 13.15 9.58 -8.84
CA THR A 259 13.71 8.24 -8.92
C THR A 259 15.00 8.23 -8.09
N ASP A 260 15.62 7.06 -7.89
CA ASP A 260 16.90 7.02 -7.21
C ASP A 260 17.97 7.79 -8.00
N PHE A 261 18.31 8.98 -7.50
CA PHE A 261 19.28 9.89 -8.10
C PHE A 261 20.71 9.33 -8.11
N ILE A 262 20.95 8.21 -7.43
CA ILE A 262 22.27 7.58 -7.39
C ILE A 262 22.40 6.68 -8.61
N GLN A 263 23.16 7.15 -9.60
CA GLN A 263 23.76 6.27 -10.60
C GLN A 263 24.54 5.14 -9.88
N PRO A 264 24.34 3.86 -10.24
CA PRO A 264 23.49 3.34 -11.29
C PRO A 264 22.17 2.82 -10.70
N SER A 265 21.14 3.66 -10.63
CA SER A 265 19.78 3.18 -10.34
C SER A 265 19.38 2.24 -11.49
N VAL A 266 19.45 0.93 -11.25
CA VAL A 266 19.12 -0.11 -12.23
C VAL A 266 17.60 -0.11 -12.50
N ASP A 267 16.80 0.46 -11.59
CA ASP A 267 15.36 0.56 -11.75
C ASP A 267 14.81 1.89 -11.16
N PRO A 268 14.47 2.90 -11.99
CA PRO A 268 14.19 4.26 -11.56
C PRO A 268 12.74 4.41 -11.08
N TRP A 269 12.38 3.69 -10.03
CA TRP A 269 11.05 3.65 -9.41
C TRP A 269 11.14 3.63 -7.90
N GLY A 270 10.02 3.90 -7.23
CA GLY A 270 9.93 3.85 -5.77
C GLY A 270 9.87 2.43 -5.20
N GLU A 271 9.53 2.35 -3.92
CA GLU A 271 9.37 1.08 -3.21
C GLU A 271 8.24 0.23 -3.85
N ILE A 272 8.53 -1.06 -4.03
CA ILE A 272 7.58 -2.04 -4.57
C ILE A 272 6.62 -2.46 -3.45
N CYS A 273 5.34 -2.50 -3.77
CA CYS A 273 4.33 -3.14 -2.93
C CYS A 273 3.40 -4.02 -3.78
N THR A 274 2.74 -5.00 -3.15
CA THR A 274 1.78 -5.85 -3.85
C THR A 274 0.39 -5.19 -3.96
N LEU A 275 -0.33 -5.52 -5.03
CA LEU A 275 -1.74 -5.17 -5.22
C LEU A 275 -2.43 -6.31 -5.94
N THR A 276 -3.48 -6.87 -5.34
CA THR A 276 -4.32 -7.88 -5.98
C THR A 276 -5.50 -7.21 -6.68
N ILE A 277 -5.69 -7.52 -7.96
CA ILE A 277 -6.88 -7.10 -8.69
C ILE A 277 -7.91 -8.21 -8.57
N ASN A 278 -9.05 -7.91 -7.96
CA ASN A 278 -10.15 -8.86 -7.81
C ASN A 278 -10.93 -8.95 -9.12
N GLY A 279 -11.38 -10.17 -9.43
CA GLY A 279 -12.49 -10.42 -10.35
C GLY A 279 -13.74 -9.75 -9.81
N GLY A 280 -14.00 -8.53 -10.25
CA GLY A 280 -15.14 -7.74 -9.80
C GLY A 280 -16.08 -7.49 -10.95
N GLY A 281 -17.17 -8.25 -11.02
CA GLY A 281 -18.43 -7.66 -11.46
C GLY A 281 -18.67 -6.41 -10.62
N ASN A 282 -19.11 -5.33 -11.26
CA ASN A 282 -19.41 -4.06 -10.60
C ASN A 282 -20.33 -4.29 -9.38
N LEU A 283 -19.76 -4.33 -8.18
CA LEU A 283 -20.50 -4.07 -6.96
C LEU A 283 -20.48 -2.55 -6.81
N VAL A 284 -21.50 -1.91 -7.40
CA VAL A 284 -21.89 -0.57 -6.98
C VAL A 284 -22.53 -0.77 -5.61
N GLU A 285 -21.78 -0.42 -4.56
CA GLU A 285 -22.33 -0.24 -3.22
C GLU A 285 -23.10 1.08 -3.25
N GLU A 286 -24.35 1.04 -3.75
CA GLU A 286 -25.29 2.13 -3.56
C GLU A 286 -26.05 1.86 -2.26
N SER A 287 -25.83 2.71 -1.27
CA SER A 287 -26.67 2.81 -0.09
C SER A 287 -28.11 3.14 -0.52
N GLY A 288 -28.90 2.11 -0.77
CA GLY A 288 -30.29 2.23 -1.19
C GLY A 288 -31.04 1.02 -0.72
N ASN A 289 -31.89 1.24 0.29
CA ASN A 289 -32.81 0.25 0.82
C ASN A 289 -33.76 -0.22 -0.30
N ALA A 290 -33.45 -1.35 -0.94
CA ALA A 290 -34.32 -1.98 -1.93
C ALA A 290 -34.33 -3.49 -1.66
N THR A 291 -35.45 -3.95 -1.09
CA THR A 291 -35.87 -5.34 -1.16
C THR A 291 -36.10 -5.69 -2.63
N GLY A 292 -35.08 -6.20 -3.29
CA GLY A 292 -35.15 -6.84 -4.60
C GLY A 292 -34.52 -8.20 -4.47
N GLU A 293 -35.24 -9.25 -4.85
CA GLU A 293 -34.74 -10.61 -4.90
C GLU A 293 -33.38 -10.64 -5.61
N GLN A 294 -32.39 -11.25 -4.97
CA GLN A 294 -31.06 -11.42 -5.53
C GLN A 294 -31.17 -12.34 -6.76
N GLU A 295 -31.28 -11.76 -7.95
CA GLU A 295 -31.26 -12.53 -9.19
C GLU A 295 -29.88 -13.19 -9.39
N ALA A 296 -29.89 -14.41 -9.90
CA ALA A 296 -28.70 -15.15 -10.23
C ALA A 296 -27.98 -14.48 -11.40
N ARG A 297 -26.69 -14.19 -11.24
CA ARG A 297 -25.88 -13.48 -12.24
C ARG A 297 -24.83 -14.41 -12.82
N MET A 298 -24.84 -14.56 -14.14
CA MET A 298 -23.87 -15.36 -14.90
C MET A 298 -22.79 -14.46 -15.48
N GLN A 299 -21.53 -14.91 -15.45
CA GLN A 299 -20.38 -14.27 -16.08
C GLN A 299 -19.55 -15.29 -16.83
N MET A 300 -19.04 -14.89 -18.00
CA MET A 300 -18.19 -15.73 -18.85
C MET A 300 -16.98 -14.95 -19.36
N TYR A 301 -15.77 -15.50 -19.19
CA TYR A 301 -14.54 -14.90 -19.71
C TYR A 301 -13.51 -15.98 -20.13
N PRO A 302 -12.56 -15.69 -21.04
CA PRO A 302 -12.56 -14.53 -21.93
C PRO A 302 -13.73 -14.63 -22.93
N ASN A 303 -14.34 -13.48 -23.23
CA ASN A 303 -15.39 -13.35 -24.23
C ASN A 303 -15.22 -11.97 -24.92
N PRO A 304 -14.68 -11.88 -26.15
CA PRO A 304 -14.43 -12.99 -27.09
C PRO A 304 -13.39 -14.01 -26.62
N ASN A 305 -13.55 -15.26 -27.04
CA ASN A 305 -12.72 -16.41 -26.69
C ASN A 305 -12.01 -16.96 -27.94
N ARG A 306 -10.86 -17.62 -27.79
CA ARG A 306 -10.14 -18.26 -28.91
C ARG A 306 -10.58 -19.69 -29.21
N GLY A 307 -11.56 -20.20 -28.45
CA GLY A 307 -12.03 -21.57 -28.56
C GLY A 307 -11.29 -22.54 -27.62
N ASP A 308 -10.40 -22.06 -26.75
CA ASP A 308 -9.61 -22.92 -25.86
C ASP A 308 -10.37 -23.21 -24.55
N GLN A 309 -10.44 -22.25 -23.63
CA GLN A 309 -11.05 -22.41 -22.31
C GLN A 309 -11.95 -21.23 -21.98
N LEU A 310 -13.09 -21.50 -21.37
CA LEU A 310 -14.09 -20.52 -20.96
C LEU A 310 -14.35 -20.64 -19.45
N PHE A 311 -13.99 -19.61 -18.71
CA PHE A 311 -14.32 -19.48 -17.30
C PHE A 311 -15.78 -19.05 -17.15
N LEU A 312 -16.51 -19.79 -16.32
CA LEU A 312 -17.92 -19.62 -16.03
C LEU A 312 -18.08 -19.34 -14.54
N SER A 313 -18.70 -18.21 -14.20
CA SER A 313 -19.08 -17.87 -12.83
C SER A 313 -20.59 -17.64 -12.76
N LEU A 314 -21.25 -18.23 -11.75
CA LEU A 314 -22.66 -18.05 -11.44
C LEU A 314 -22.81 -17.85 -9.94
N SER A 315 -23.47 -16.77 -9.53
CA SER A 315 -23.77 -16.46 -8.12
C SER A 315 -25.27 -16.46 -7.85
N ASN A 316 -25.65 -16.57 -6.58
CA ASN A 316 -27.04 -16.61 -6.09
C ASN A 316 -27.82 -17.80 -6.69
N VAL A 317 -27.19 -18.97 -6.75
CA VAL A 317 -27.89 -20.22 -7.08
C VAL A 317 -28.86 -20.55 -5.94
N GLU A 318 -30.08 -20.93 -6.29
CA GLU A 318 -31.16 -21.19 -5.33
C GLU A 318 -30.78 -22.28 -4.30
N GLU A 319 -31.17 -22.07 -3.05
CA GLU A 319 -30.88 -22.99 -1.95
C GLU A 319 -31.53 -24.36 -2.23
N GLY A 320 -30.72 -25.43 -2.22
CA GLY A 320 -31.16 -26.80 -2.56
C GLY A 320 -30.81 -27.25 -3.99
N VAL A 321 -30.27 -26.38 -4.84
CA VAL A 321 -29.73 -26.79 -6.15
C VAL A 321 -28.30 -27.30 -6.00
N GLU A 322 -28.10 -28.61 -6.13
CA GLU A 322 -26.77 -29.24 -5.99
C GLU A 322 -25.94 -29.23 -7.29
N SER A 323 -26.59 -29.08 -8.44
CA SER A 323 -25.91 -29.05 -9.75
C SER A 323 -26.67 -28.20 -10.77
N ILE A 324 -25.93 -27.61 -11.71
CA ILE A 324 -26.45 -26.87 -12.86
C ILE A 324 -26.10 -27.58 -14.17
N ASN A 325 -26.94 -27.37 -15.19
CA ASN A 325 -26.65 -27.80 -16.56
C ASN A 325 -26.28 -26.59 -17.42
N VAL A 326 -25.18 -26.70 -18.15
CA VAL A 326 -24.67 -25.67 -19.07
C VAL A 326 -24.70 -26.23 -20.48
N ASP A 327 -25.52 -25.63 -21.33
CA ASP A 327 -25.68 -25.96 -22.74
C ASP A 327 -25.13 -24.82 -23.61
N ILE A 328 -24.36 -25.14 -24.65
CA ILE A 328 -23.89 -24.17 -25.65
C ILE A 328 -24.60 -24.47 -26.97
N TYR A 329 -25.23 -23.46 -27.56
CA TYR A 329 -25.93 -23.50 -28.83
C TYR A 329 -25.21 -22.66 -29.88
N ASP A 330 -25.15 -23.13 -31.12
CA ASP A 330 -24.69 -22.32 -32.25
C ASP A 330 -25.75 -21.29 -32.71
N SER A 331 -25.42 -20.45 -33.69
CA SER A 331 -26.32 -19.43 -34.24
C SER A 331 -27.59 -19.98 -34.90
N PHE A 332 -27.65 -21.28 -35.18
CA PHE A 332 -28.83 -21.97 -35.73
C PHE A 332 -29.65 -22.68 -34.65
N GLY A 333 -29.26 -22.56 -33.38
CA GLY A 333 -29.94 -23.18 -32.24
C GLY A 333 -29.60 -24.65 -32.05
N LYS A 334 -28.58 -25.18 -32.73
CA LYS A 334 -28.11 -26.56 -32.51
C LYS A 334 -27.22 -26.58 -31.26
N ARG A 335 -27.50 -27.50 -30.32
CA ARG A 335 -26.64 -27.70 -29.15
C ARG A 335 -25.30 -28.33 -29.57
N VAL A 336 -24.21 -27.63 -29.30
CA VAL A 336 -22.83 -28.01 -29.66
C VAL A 336 -22.02 -28.51 -28.47
N ALA A 337 -22.36 -28.10 -27.23
CA ALA A 337 -21.75 -28.63 -26.02
C ALA A 337 -22.76 -28.70 -24.87
N GLN A 338 -22.51 -29.62 -23.93
CA GLN A 338 -23.30 -29.79 -22.71
C GLN A 338 -22.39 -30.23 -21.56
N ARG A 339 -22.56 -29.63 -20.38
CA ARG A 339 -21.83 -29.95 -19.14
C ARG A 339 -22.74 -29.86 -17.93
N THR A 340 -22.54 -30.72 -16.95
CA THR A 340 -23.18 -30.64 -15.63
C THR A 340 -22.12 -30.26 -14.60
N ILE A 341 -22.39 -29.24 -13.79
CA ILE A 341 -21.43 -28.67 -12.83
C ILE A 341 -22.07 -28.65 -11.45
N GLY A 342 -21.33 -29.12 -10.44
CA GLY A 342 -21.76 -29.05 -9.05
C GLY A 342 -21.77 -27.60 -8.52
N VAL A 343 -22.75 -27.29 -7.70
CA VAL A 343 -22.87 -26.00 -7.00
C VAL A 343 -22.23 -26.13 -5.64
N GLN A 344 -21.43 -25.14 -5.24
CA GLN A 344 -20.82 -25.09 -3.91
C GLN A 344 -21.20 -23.76 -3.24
N ASP A 345 -21.85 -23.86 -2.08
CA ASP A 345 -22.27 -22.72 -1.25
C ASP A 345 -23.10 -21.64 -2.00
N GLY A 346 -23.93 -22.06 -2.97
CA GLY A 346 -24.75 -21.13 -3.77
C GLY A 346 -23.98 -20.43 -4.91
N PHE A 347 -22.75 -20.87 -5.18
CA PHE A 347 -21.90 -20.37 -6.25
C PHE A 347 -21.45 -21.50 -7.18
N VAL A 348 -21.19 -21.15 -8.44
CA VAL A 348 -20.44 -21.95 -9.39
C VAL A 348 -19.30 -21.10 -9.91
N ASN A 349 -18.07 -21.62 -9.84
CA ASN A 349 -16.91 -21.02 -10.47
C ASN A 349 -16.07 -22.14 -11.07
N THR A 350 -16.09 -22.27 -12.38
CA THR A 350 -15.46 -23.40 -13.08
C THR A 350 -14.87 -22.99 -14.41
N THR A 351 -13.94 -23.80 -14.90
CA THR A 351 -13.35 -23.67 -16.23
C THR A 351 -13.96 -24.74 -17.14
N LEU A 352 -14.57 -24.30 -18.24
CA LEU A 352 -15.04 -25.14 -19.32
C LEU A 352 -13.95 -25.26 -20.39
N ASP A 353 -13.43 -26.46 -20.61
CA ASP A 353 -12.57 -26.72 -21.76
C ASP A 353 -13.42 -26.85 -23.02
N LEU A 354 -13.12 -26.02 -24.01
CA LEU A 354 -13.77 -25.97 -25.32
C LEU A 354 -12.96 -26.73 -26.38
N ASN A 355 -11.73 -27.18 -26.06
CA ASN A 355 -10.86 -28.02 -26.90
C ASN A 355 -10.57 -27.50 -28.32
N GLY A 356 -10.82 -26.22 -28.62
CA GLY A 356 -10.79 -25.69 -29.98
C GLY A 356 -11.89 -26.24 -30.90
N GLU A 357 -12.90 -26.91 -30.35
CA GLU A 357 -13.96 -27.59 -31.13
C GLU A 357 -15.00 -26.61 -31.70
N LEU A 358 -15.08 -25.40 -31.14
CA LEU A 358 -15.99 -24.36 -31.59
C LEU A 358 -15.35 -23.52 -32.69
N SER A 359 -16.00 -23.46 -33.86
CA SER A 359 -15.61 -22.57 -34.96
C SER A 359 -15.81 -21.09 -34.59
N ALA A 360 -15.08 -20.19 -35.24
CA ALA A 360 -15.29 -18.75 -35.07
C ALA A 360 -16.75 -18.37 -35.38
N GLY A 361 -17.41 -17.65 -34.47
CA GLY A 361 -18.84 -17.39 -34.55
C GLY A 361 -19.46 -16.93 -33.23
N VAL A 362 -20.78 -16.73 -33.25
CA VAL A 362 -21.57 -16.37 -32.07
C VAL A 362 -22.32 -17.61 -31.58
N TYR A 363 -22.23 -17.85 -30.28
CA TYR A 363 -22.88 -18.95 -29.57
C TYR A 363 -23.75 -18.39 -28.44
N MET A 364 -24.77 -19.15 -28.07
CA MET A 364 -25.61 -18.85 -26.91
C MET A 364 -25.33 -19.91 -25.85
N VAL A 365 -24.91 -19.48 -24.66
CA VAL A 365 -24.71 -20.36 -23.51
C VAL A 365 -25.93 -20.23 -22.62
N SER A 366 -26.58 -21.35 -22.33
CA SER A 366 -27.73 -21.44 -21.43
C SER A 366 -27.36 -22.23 -20.19
N ILE A 367 -27.69 -21.71 -19.01
CA ILE A 367 -27.58 -22.41 -17.74
C ILE A 367 -28.98 -22.67 -17.19
N ALA A 368 -29.27 -23.92 -16.85
CA ALA A 368 -30.43 -24.29 -16.05
C ALA A 368 -30.00 -24.59 -14.61
N ALA A 369 -30.56 -23.84 -13.66
CA ALA A 369 -30.35 -23.97 -12.22
C ALA A 369 -31.72 -24.00 -11.50
N GLY A 370 -32.18 -25.17 -11.09
CA GLY A 370 -33.52 -25.35 -10.54
C GLY A 370 -34.60 -25.00 -11.59
N GLU A 371 -35.55 -24.13 -11.22
CA GLU A 371 -36.60 -23.64 -12.12
C GLU A 371 -36.16 -22.46 -13.01
N ARG A 372 -34.93 -21.95 -12.82
CA ARG A 372 -34.42 -20.77 -13.53
C ARG A 372 -33.51 -21.16 -14.69
N ALA A 373 -33.68 -20.46 -15.81
CA ALA A 373 -32.79 -20.55 -16.97
C ALA A 373 -32.18 -19.17 -17.27
N ILE A 374 -30.85 -19.12 -17.40
CA ILE A 374 -30.09 -17.90 -17.70
C ILE A 374 -29.38 -18.12 -19.04
N THR A 375 -29.38 -17.11 -19.91
CA THR A 375 -28.71 -17.19 -21.21
C THR A 375 -27.76 -16.03 -21.42
N GLU A 376 -26.55 -16.33 -21.88
CA GLU A 376 -25.52 -15.35 -22.18
C GLU A 376 -24.87 -15.62 -23.54
N ARG A 377 -24.39 -14.56 -24.19
CA ARG A 377 -23.79 -14.64 -25.53
C ARG A 377 -22.28 -14.89 -25.43
N LEU A 378 -21.78 -15.93 -26.11
CA LEU A 378 -20.36 -16.24 -26.26
C LEU A 378 -19.90 -15.93 -27.70
N VAL A 379 -18.74 -15.30 -27.86
CA VAL A 379 -18.14 -15.02 -29.17
C VAL A 379 -16.81 -15.77 -29.29
N ILE A 380 -16.66 -16.61 -30.32
CA ILE A 380 -15.39 -17.28 -30.65
C ILE A 380 -14.73 -16.55 -31.82
N GLN A 381 -13.44 -16.23 -31.68
CA GLN A 381 -12.61 -15.59 -32.71
C GLN A 381 -11.33 -16.40 -32.94
N PRO A 382 -10.76 -16.40 -34.17
CA PRO A 382 -9.51 -17.10 -34.48
C PRO A 382 -8.30 -16.63 -33.67
#